data_AF-A0A8C8DIA5-F1
#
_entry.id   AF-A0A8C8DIA5-F1
#
_cell.length_a   1.000
_cell.length_b   1.000
_cell.length_c   1.000
_cell.angle_alpha   90.00
_cell.angle_beta   90.00
_cell.angle_gamma   90.00
#
_symmetry.space_group_name_H-M   'P 1'
#
loop_
_entity.id
_entity.type
_entity.pdbx_description
1 polymer ?
#
loop_
_entity_poly.entity_id
_entity_poly.type
_entity_poly.pdbx_seq_one_letter_code
_entity_poly.pdbx_strand_id
1 'polypeptide(L)'
;LLLYVSNPAQSLPSALALLAHFGSFSSYKGNISKSELFPVNEAARNPDFSSFTLKVECSRFTYLGVTVTQKYKDLFKEYCFRHCQKTLYSLCITPGTTCYTA
;
A
#
# COMPACT_ATOMS: atom_id res chain seq x y z
N LEU A 1 -8.25 0.09 6.35
CA LEU A 1 -8.49 -1.36 6.23
C LEU A 1 -7.70 -1.85 5.04
N LEU A 2 -6.98 -2.96 5.18
CA LEU A 2 -6.33 -3.64 4.06
C LEU A 2 -7.01 -5.00 3.90
N LEU A 3 -7.49 -5.31 2.69
CA LEU A 3 -8.22 -6.54 2.40
C LEU A 3 -7.55 -7.25 1.23
N TYR A 4 -7.16 -8.50 1.44
CA TYR A 4 -6.69 -9.38 0.37
C TYR A 4 -7.86 -10.16 -0.21
N VAL A 5 -7.98 -10.15 -1.53
CA VAL A 5 -9.12 -10.75 -2.24
C VAL A 5 -8.60 -11.61 -3.38
N SER A 6 -8.84 -12.92 -3.34
CA SER A 6 -8.33 -13.85 -4.36
C SER A 6 -9.17 -13.89 -5.64
N ASN A 7 -10.50 -13.82 -5.53
CA ASN A 7 -11.43 -13.76 -6.67
C ASN A 7 -12.24 -12.46 -6.63
N PRO A 8 -11.70 -11.34 -7.12
CA PRO A 8 -12.33 -10.04 -6.98
C PRO A 8 -13.68 -9.95 -7.70
N ALA A 9 -13.89 -10.67 -8.81
CA ALA A 9 -15.15 -10.64 -9.54
C ALA A 9 -16.34 -11.12 -8.70
N GLN A 10 -16.15 -12.18 -7.90
CA GLN A 10 -17.21 -12.75 -7.07
C GLN A 10 -17.24 -12.17 -5.66
N SER A 11 -16.08 -11.98 -5.04
CA SER A 11 -16.00 -11.66 -3.60
C SER A 11 -15.98 -10.16 -3.29
N LEU A 12 -15.53 -9.31 -4.22
CA LEU A 12 -15.50 -7.86 -4.01
C LEU A 12 -16.90 -7.25 -3.88
N PRO A 13 -17.91 -7.60 -4.73
CA PRO A 13 -19.28 -7.12 -4.55
C PRO A 13 -19.87 -7.48 -3.17
N SER A 14 -19.71 -8.74 -2.74
CA SER A 14 -20.20 -9.19 -1.43
C SER A 14 -19.47 -8.50 -0.27
N ALA A 15 -18.16 -8.30 -0.38
CA ALA A 15 -17.37 -7.59 0.63
C ALA A 15 -17.80 -6.12 0.75
N LEU A 16 -18.02 -5.43 -0.38
CA LEU A 16 -18.51 -4.05 -0.39
C LEU A 16 -19.92 -3.93 0.20
N ALA A 17 -20.82 -4.86 -0.11
CA ALA A 17 -22.16 -4.89 0.46
C ALA A 17 -22.13 -5.08 1.99
N LEU A 18 -21.27 -5.98 2.47
CA LEU A 18 -21.07 -6.22 3.89
C LEU A 18 -20.48 -4.99 4.60
N LEU A 19 -19.47 -4.35 4.02
CA LEU A 19 -18.91 -3.09 4.54
C LEU A 19 -19.96 -1.96 4.56
N ALA A 20 -20.82 -1.87 3.55
CA ALA A 20 -21.91 -0.89 3.53
C ALA A 20 -22.95 -1.18 4.63
N HIS A 21 -23.31 -2.44 4.81
CA HIS A 21 -24.22 -2.88 5.88
C HIS A 21 -23.63 -2.54 7.25
N PHE A 22 -22.40 -2.95 7.55
CA PHE A 22 -21.74 -2.59 8.82
C PHE A 22 -21.61 -1.07 9.01
N GLY A 23 -21.33 -0.32 7.94
CA GLY A 23 -21.31 1.14 7.97
C GLY A 23 -22.65 1.76 8.35
N SER A 24 -23.77 1.16 7.92
CA SER A 24 -25.11 1.62 8.32
C SER A 24 -25.41 1.37 9.80
N PHE A 25 -24.91 0.27 10.39
CA PHE A 25 -25.06 0.00 11.83
C PHE A 25 -24.22 0.93 12.70
N SER A 26 -23.00 1.24 12.25
CA SER A 26 -22.07 2.06 13.03
C SER A 26 -22.17 3.56 12.73
N SER A 27 -23.18 3.99 11.96
CA SER A 27 -23.29 5.37 11.42
C SER A 27 -22.02 5.85 10.70
N TYR A 28 -21.17 4.92 10.27
CA TYR A 28 -19.90 5.20 9.61
C TYR A 28 -20.08 5.06 8.11
N LYS A 29 -20.19 6.18 7.41
CA LYS A 29 -20.25 6.19 5.95
C LYS A 29 -18.85 6.04 5.38
N GLY A 30 -18.41 4.79 5.20
CA GLY A 30 -17.15 4.46 4.54
C GLY A 30 -17.09 5.08 3.14
N ASN A 31 -16.02 5.81 2.84
CA ASN A 31 -15.84 6.42 1.53
C ASN A 31 -15.22 5.41 0.56
N ILE A 32 -16.08 4.67 -0.15
CA ILE A 32 -15.67 3.67 -1.15
C ILE A 32 -14.86 4.33 -2.29
N SER A 33 -15.16 5.58 -2.66
CA SER A 33 -14.44 6.29 -3.74
C SER A 33 -12.97 6.64 -3.38
N LYS A 34 -12.61 6.63 -2.10
CA LYS A 34 -11.21 6.77 -1.64
C LYS A 34 -10.46 5.43 -1.58
N SER A 35 -11.16 4.32 -1.77
CA SER A 35 -10.57 3.00 -1.71
C SER A 35 -9.93 2.66 -3.06
N GLU A 36 -8.75 2.06 -3.00
CA GLU A 36 -7.96 1.70 -4.18
C GLU A 36 -7.83 0.18 -4.30
N LEU A 37 -7.90 -0.32 -5.54
CA LEU A 37 -7.63 -1.71 -5.89
C LEU A 37 -6.17 -1.83 -6.34
N PHE A 38 -5.43 -2.71 -5.69
CA PHE A 38 -4.03 -2.97 -6.01
C PHE A 38 -3.83 -4.42 -6.47
N PRO A 39 -3.45 -4.66 -7.74
CA PRO A 39 -3.22 -6.00 -8.27
C PRO A 39 -1.88 -6.55 -7.79
N VAL A 40 -1.93 -7.67 -7.05
CA VAL A 40 -0.74 -8.27 -6.42
C VAL A 40 0.06 -9.15 -7.38
N ASN A 41 -0.59 -9.80 -8.34
CA ASN A 41 0.04 -10.71 -9.30
C ASN A 41 -0.32 -10.34 -10.75
N GLU A 42 0.41 -10.91 -11.72
CA GLU A 42 0.16 -10.63 -13.14
C GLU A 42 -1.24 -11.07 -13.59
N ALA A 43 -1.76 -12.16 -13.02
CA ALA A 43 -3.12 -12.63 -13.28
C ALA A 43 -4.19 -11.59 -12.86
N ALA A 44 -3.96 -10.85 -11.76
CA ALA A 44 -4.82 -9.77 -11.31
C ALA A 44 -4.60 -8.46 -12.05
N ARG A 45 -3.66 -8.38 -13.01
CA ARG A 45 -3.46 -7.17 -13.84
C ARG A 45 -4.43 -7.09 -15.01
N ASN A 46 -4.96 -8.24 -15.44
CA ASN A 46 -5.82 -8.41 -16.60
C ASN A 46 -7.33 -8.65 -16.36
N PRO A 47 -7.92 -8.45 -15.17
CA PRO A 47 -9.38 -8.45 -15.03
C PRO A 47 -10.00 -7.14 -15.53
N ASP A 48 -11.17 -7.25 -16.16
CA ASP A 48 -12.08 -6.12 -16.40
C ASP A 48 -12.62 -5.60 -15.06
N PHE A 49 -11.83 -4.77 -14.38
CA PHE A 49 -12.27 -4.05 -13.18
C PHE A 49 -13.12 -2.82 -13.49
N SER A 50 -13.45 -2.59 -14.76
CA SER A 50 -14.28 -1.48 -15.24
C SER A 50 -15.67 -1.47 -14.60
N SER A 51 -16.14 -2.63 -14.12
CA SER A 51 -17.40 -2.75 -13.38
C SER A 51 -17.37 -2.17 -11.96
N PHE A 52 -16.19 -1.88 -11.40
CA PHE A 52 -16.05 -1.38 -10.04
C PHE A 52 -15.80 0.12 -10.02
N THR A 53 -16.46 0.85 -9.11
CA THR A 53 -16.25 2.28 -8.85
C THR A 53 -14.96 2.57 -8.07
N LEU A 54 -14.13 1.56 -7.85
CA LEU A 54 -12.87 1.66 -7.10
C LEU A 54 -11.76 2.11 -8.05
N LYS A 55 -10.90 3.01 -7.59
CA LYS A 55 -9.74 3.42 -8.37
C LYS A 55 -8.75 2.25 -8.41
N VAL A 56 -8.38 1.81 -9.61
CA VAL A 56 -7.34 0.79 -9.79
C VAL A 56 -5.99 1.48 -9.86
N GLU A 57 -5.06 1.07 -9.00
CA GLU A 57 -3.69 1.57 -8.98
C GLU A 57 -2.73 0.38 -9.10
N CYS A 58 -1.92 0.37 -10.17
CA CYS A 58 -1.07 -0.77 -10.50
C CYS A 58 0.40 -0.58 -10.07
N SER A 59 0.79 0.65 -9.69
CA SER A 59 2.20 0.97 -9.47
C SER A 59 2.57 0.90 -8.00
N ARG A 60 1.80 1.60 -7.15
CA ARG A 60 2.07 1.77 -5.72
C ARG A 60 0.86 2.28 -4.97
N PHE A 61 0.73 1.92 -3.70
CA PHE A 61 -0.25 2.52 -2.80
C PHE A 61 0.40 2.87 -1.45
N THR A 62 -0.14 3.84 -0.73
CA THR A 62 0.38 4.23 0.59
C THR A 62 -0.60 3.86 1.69
N TYR A 63 -0.12 3.14 2.69
CA TYR A 63 -0.90 2.73 3.84
C TYR A 63 -0.13 3.02 5.14
N LEU A 64 -0.72 3.83 6.02
CA LEU A 64 -0.13 4.23 7.32
C LEU A 64 1.30 4.79 7.21
N GLY A 65 1.59 5.56 6.14
CA GLY A 65 2.92 6.12 5.88
C GLY A 65 3.91 5.14 5.24
N VAL A 66 3.47 3.92 4.95
CA VAL A 66 4.24 2.93 4.19
C VAL A 66 3.75 2.86 2.74
N THR A 67 4.59 3.22 1.78
CA THR A 67 4.35 3.08 0.35
C THR A 67 4.75 1.68 -0.09
N VAL A 68 3.76 0.88 -0.48
CA VAL A 68 3.94 -0.45 -1.03
C VAL A 68 4.02 -0.35 -2.54
N THR A 69 5.06 -0.94 -3.12
CA THR A 69 5.31 -1.01 -4.56
C THR A 69 5.02 -2.41 -5.08
N GLN A 70 4.76 -2.52 -6.39
CA GLN A 70 4.57 -3.84 -7.04
C GLN A 70 5.79 -4.75 -6.90
N LYS A 71 7.00 -4.19 -6.99
CA LYS A 71 8.24 -4.95 -6.86
C LYS A 71 8.76 -4.82 -5.43
N TYR A 72 8.85 -5.96 -4.73
CA TYR A 72 9.43 -6.02 -3.37
C TYR A 72 10.81 -5.37 -3.27
N LYS A 73 11.66 -5.51 -4.30
CA LYS A 73 13.00 -4.89 -4.34
C LYS A 73 12.95 -3.37 -4.18
N ASP A 74 11.91 -2.73 -4.71
CA ASP A 74 11.74 -1.27 -4.66
C ASP A 74 11.28 -0.82 -3.27
N LEU A 75 10.55 -1.68 -2.54
CA LEU A 75 10.17 -1.43 -1.15
C LEU A 75 11.43 -1.27 -0.29
N PHE A 76 12.36 -2.24 -0.37
CA PHE A 76 13.60 -2.17 0.38
C PHE A 76 14.42 -0.92 0.02
N LYS A 77 14.50 -0.56 -1.27
CA LYS A 77 15.21 0.65 -1.70
C LYS A 77 14.62 1.93 -1.10
N GLU A 78 13.29 2.09 -1.13
CA GLU A 78 12.60 3.25 -0.57
C GLU A 78 12.78 3.38 0.94
N TYR A 79 12.73 2.27 1.68
CA TYR A 79 12.88 2.29 3.14
C TYR A 79 14.33 2.31 3.60
N CYS A 80 15.19 1.43 3.07
CA CYS A 80 16.59 1.37 3.49
C CYS A 80 17.37 2.60 3.06
N PHE A 81 17.13 3.18 1.88
CA PHE A 81 17.82 4.44 1.54
C PHE A 81 17.39 5.56 2.49
N ARG A 82 16.09 5.74 2.72
CA ARG A 82 15.59 6.79 3.63
C ARG A 82 16.01 6.60 5.09
N HIS A 83 16.11 5.37 5.58
CA HIS A 83 16.52 5.11 6.96
C HIS A 83 18.05 5.08 7.14
N CYS A 84 18.79 4.47 6.21
CA CYS A 84 20.25 4.43 6.27
C CYS A 84 20.87 5.81 6.08
N GLN A 85 20.28 6.64 5.22
CA GLN A 85 20.72 8.02 5.07
C GLN A 85 20.45 8.79 6.38
N LYS A 86 19.29 8.60 7.05
CA LYS A 86 19.01 9.14 8.41
C LYS A 86 20.05 8.76 9.46
N THR A 87 20.50 7.51 9.45
CA THR A 87 21.58 7.05 10.32
C THR A 87 22.94 7.62 9.91
N LEU A 88 23.23 7.76 8.61
CA LEU A 88 24.47 8.34 8.10
C LEU A 88 24.59 9.84 8.39
N TYR A 89 23.56 10.67 8.19
CA TYR A 89 23.65 12.07 8.59
C TYR A 89 23.64 12.24 10.12
N SER A 90 22.99 11.33 10.86
CA SER A 90 23.09 11.30 12.33
C SER A 90 24.52 10.97 12.81
N LEU A 91 25.25 10.09 12.12
CA LEU A 91 26.65 9.77 12.45
C LEU A 91 27.63 10.86 11.99
N CYS A 92 27.33 11.60 10.91
CA CYS A 92 28.17 12.71 10.45
C CYS A 92 28.08 13.97 11.33
N ILE A 93 27.11 14.06 12.27
CA ILE A 93 26.90 15.23 13.14
C ILE A 93 27.40 14.98 14.58
N THR A 94 28.00 13.82 14.88
CA THR A 94 28.77 13.68 16.12
C THR A 94 30.21 14.17 15.88
N PRO A 95 30.65 15.28 16.48
CA PRO A 95 32.03 15.75 16.34
C PRO A 95 32.93 14.81 17.14
N GLY A 96 33.60 13.86 16.48
CA GLY A 96 34.65 13.07 17.14
C GLY A 96 35.10 11.75 16.54
N THR A 97 34.42 11.17 15.55
CA THR A 97 34.79 9.83 15.06
C THR A 97 35.43 9.89 13.68
N THR A 98 36.74 9.66 13.64
CA THR A 98 37.53 9.45 12.42
C THR A 98 37.01 8.24 11.65
N CYS A 99 36.62 8.46 10.39
CA CYS A 99 36.26 7.40 9.47
C CYS A 99 37.50 6.59 9.09
N TYR A 100 37.59 5.35 9.57
CA TYR A 100 38.47 4.35 8.97
C TYR A 100 37.75 3.72 7.78
N THR A 101 38.31 3.86 6.59
CA THR A 101 37.94 3.08 5.40
C THR A 101 38.52 1.68 5.53
N ALA A 102 37.67 0.67 5.44
CA ALA A 102 38.03 -0.71 5.10
C ALA A 102 37.33 -1.08 3.78
#